data_AF-A0A3D3DWU7-F1
#
_entry.id   AF-A0A3D3DWU7-F1
#
_cell.length_a   1.000
_cell.length_b   1.000
_cell.length_c   1.000
_cell.angle_alpha   90.00
_cell.angle_beta   90.00
_cell.angle_gamma   90.00
#
_symmetry.space_group_name_H-M   'P 1'
#
loop_
_entity.id
_entity.type
_entity.pdbx_description
1 polymer ?
#
loop_
_entity_poly.entity_id
_entity_poly.type
_entity_poly.pdbx_seq_one_letter_code
_entity_poly.pdbx_strand_id
1 'polypeptide(L)'
;MANTQLPISEYIKQGIFILIIISVALFGIKGCRKYQKKRAVIIQLTSQTSESSSYEQFYTTDAQTTLLKTMYQMHLATELGMTPEETLKEVMEESEALLATDNDKELPVRKAIIRDTLLSNFDNCKKLGIFSDQSNLFTLEKGEIPMIKIGPSANEDIVISTIIPASVLDGVDKLIPNLVISPPTENANKVANMILNEFEIARAKQFAKALEDADLIEQEAYKKIFDYYESKTKTSIDP
;
A
#
# COMPACT_ATOMS: atom_id res chain seq x y z
N MET A 1 -48.28 56.19 -4.11
CA MET A 1 -47.21 55.24 -4.45
C MET A 1 -46.15 55.34 -3.37
N ALA A 2 -46.15 54.42 -2.40
CA ALA A 2 -45.21 54.46 -1.30
C ALA A 2 -43.85 53.96 -1.80
N ASN A 3 -42.85 54.83 -1.76
CA ASN A 3 -41.48 54.51 -2.14
C ASN A 3 -40.85 53.78 -0.95
N THR A 4 -41.08 52.47 -0.83
CA THR A 4 -40.47 51.60 0.17
C THR A 4 -39.02 51.33 -0.22
N GLN A 5 -38.16 52.34 -0.07
CA GLN A 5 -36.73 52.11 0.01
C GLN A 5 -36.44 51.50 1.39
N LEU A 6 -36.14 50.20 1.40
CA LEU A 6 -35.65 49.50 2.59
C LEU A 6 -34.41 50.23 3.12
N PRO A 7 -34.27 50.41 4.45
CA PRO A 7 -33.11 51.09 5.01
C PRO A 7 -31.83 50.35 4.61
N ILE A 8 -30.76 51.10 4.31
CA ILE A 8 -29.45 50.56 3.87
C ILE A 8 -28.94 49.43 4.80
N SER A 9 -29.29 49.51 6.09
CA SER A 9 -28.98 48.49 7.11
C SER A 9 -29.63 47.11 6.86
N GLU A 10 -30.80 47.05 6.22
CA GLU A 10 -31.46 45.78 5.86
C GLU A 10 -30.84 45.14 4.62
N TYR A 11 -30.42 45.94 3.62
CA TYR A 11 -29.65 45.44 2.48
C TYR A 11 -28.29 44.86 2.91
N ILE A 12 -27.62 45.49 3.88
CA ILE A 12 -26.36 44.98 4.44
C ILE A 12 -26.59 43.65 5.19
N LYS A 13 -27.64 43.56 6.01
CA LYS A 13 -27.99 42.32 6.73
C LYS A 13 -28.34 41.17 5.77
N GLN A 14 -29.13 41.45 4.73
CA GLN A 14 -29.46 40.46 3.69
C GLN A 14 -28.22 40.04 2.90
N GLY A 15 -27.33 40.98 2.55
CA GLY A 15 -26.07 40.69 1.88
C GLY A 15 -25.15 39.77 2.70
N ILE A 16 -24.99 40.04 4.00
CA ILE A 16 -24.23 39.17 4.92
C ILE A 16 -24.88 37.79 5.03
N PHE A 17 -26.20 37.71 5.13
CA PHE A 17 -26.92 36.43 5.20
C PHE A 17 -26.73 35.59 3.93
N ILE A 18 -26.80 36.20 2.75
CA ILE A 18 -26.51 35.53 1.47
C ILE A 18 -25.06 35.02 1.43
N LEU A 19 -24.09 35.82 1.88
CA LEU A 19 -22.68 35.38 1.96
C LEU A 19 -22.48 34.19 2.90
N ILE A 20 -23.19 34.16 4.04
CA ILE A 20 -23.17 33.01 4.96
C ILE A 20 -23.73 31.76 4.27
N ILE A 21 -24.88 31.86 3.60
CA ILE A 21 -25.49 30.74 2.87
C ILE A 21 -24.54 30.22 1.79
N ILE A 22 -23.96 31.11 0.99
CA ILE A 22 -23.00 30.72 -0.06
C ILE A 22 -21.79 30.01 0.56
N SER A 23 -21.28 30.52 1.68
CA SER A 23 -20.14 29.91 2.38
C SER A 23 -20.47 28.50 2.89
N VAL A 24 -21.64 28.31 3.51
CA VAL A 24 -22.11 27.00 3.97
C VAL A 24 -22.32 26.04 2.79
N ALA A 25 -22.92 26.51 1.69
CA ALA A 25 -23.14 25.71 0.49
C ALA A 25 -21.81 25.28 -0.15
N LEU A 26 -20.84 26.19 -0.29
CA LEU A 26 -19.51 25.87 -0.80
C LEU A 26 -18.77 24.87 0.09
N PHE A 27 -18.89 25.02 1.42
CA PHE A 27 -18.29 24.09 2.37
C PHE A 27 -18.94 22.70 2.28
N GLY A 28 -20.26 22.63 2.18
CA GLY A 28 -21.01 21.38 1.98
C GLY A 28 -20.63 20.67 0.69
N ILE A 29 -20.54 21.39 -0.42
CA ILE A 29 -20.12 20.84 -1.72
C ILE A 29 -18.68 20.30 -1.64
N LYS A 30 -17.76 21.04 -1.03
CA LYS A 30 -16.36 20.62 -0.87
C LYS A 30 -16.26 19.38 0.03
N GLY A 31 -17.02 19.33 1.12
CA GLY A 31 -17.09 18.17 2.02
C GLY A 31 -17.63 16.93 1.31
N CYS A 32 -18.74 17.06 0.57
CA CYS A 32 -19.32 15.96 -0.20
C CYS A 32 -18.36 15.42 -1.27
N ARG A 33 -17.68 16.31 -2.02
CA ARG A 33 -16.65 15.92 -2.99
C ARG A 33 -15.48 15.19 -2.34
N LYS A 34 -15.01 15.66 -1.18
CA LYS A 34 -13.93 15.00 -0.44
C LYS A 34 -14.34 13.60 0.02
N TYR A 35 -15.57 13.46 0.53
CA TYR A 35 -16.13 12.17 0.93
C TYR A 35 -16.24 11.19 -0.24
N GLN A 36 -16.75 11.64 -1.38
CA GLN A 36 -16.84 10.83 -2.60
C GLN A 36 -15.46 10.34 -3.07
N LYS A 37 -14.46 11.22 -3.05
CA LYS A 37 -13.07 10.84 -3.39
C LYS A 37 -12.52 9.79 -2.41
N LYS A 38 -12.73 9.97 -1.10
CA LYS A 38 -12.32 8.97 -0.10
C LYS A 38 -12.95 7.62 -0.38
N ARG A 39 -14.27 7.58 -0.58
CA ARG A 39 -14.98 6.34 -0.92
C ARG A 39 -14.46 5.66 -2.19
N ALA A 40 -14.18 6.44 -3.24
CA ALA A 40 -13.63 5.88 -4.48
C ALA A 40 -12.26 5.21 -4.24
N VAL A 41 -11.38 5.86 -3.45
CA VAL A 41 -10.07 5.30 -3.08
C VAL A 41 -10.23 4.02 -2.27
N ILE A 42 -11.12 3.99 -1.27
CA ILE A 42 -11.35 2.81 -0.43
C ILE A 42 -11.91 1.64 -1.26
N ILE A 43 -12.86 1.89 -2.16
CA ILE A 43 -13.40 0.84 -3.06
C ILE A 43 -12.29 0.28 -3.96
N GLN A 44 -11.45 1.15 -4.53
CA GLN A 44 -10.36 0.71 -5.40
C GLN A 44 -9.31 -0.09 -4.62
N LEU A 45 -8.93 0.36 -3.42
CA LEU A 45 -8.04 -0.38 -2.53
C LEU A 45 -8.64 -1.73 -2.14
N THR A 46 -9.92 -1.78 -1.80
CA THR A 46 -10.62 -3.03 -1.45
C THR A 46 -10.50 -4.09 -2.54
N SER A 47 -10.65 -3.68 -3.81
CA SER A 47 -10.42 -4.60 -4.94
C SER A 47 -8.96 -5.03 -5.04
N GLN A 48 -8.02 -4.10 -4.89
CA GLN A 48 -6.57 -4.34 -5.06
C GLN A 48 -5.95 -5.16 -3.93
N THR A 49 -6.52 -5.08 -2.72
CA THR A 49 -6.06 -5.79 -1.51
C THR A 49 -6.93 -7.01 -1.18
N SER A 50 -7.79 -7.44 -2.10
CA SER A 50 -8.54 -8.68 -1.96
C SER A 50 -7.60 -9.89 -1.91
N GLU A 51 -8.05 -11.00 -1.33
CA GLU A 51 -7.23 -12.22 -1.25
C GLU A 51 -6.86 -12.75 -2.64
N SER A 52 -7.80 -12.75 -3.59
CA SER A 52 -7.52 -13.18 -4.97
C SER A 52 -6.47 -12.27 -5.63
N SER A 53 -6.59 -10.95 -5.46
CA SER A 53 -5.60 -10.00 -5.96
C SER A 53 -4.23 -10.17 -5.29
N SER A 54 -4.21 -10.58 -4.02
CA SER A 54 -2.96 -10.67 -3.25
C SER A 54 -2.24 -12.02 -3.41
N TYR A 55 -2.99 -13.11 -3.62
CA TYR A 55 -2.46 -14.48 -3.60
C TYR A 55 -2.64 -15.27 -4.90
N GLU A 56 -3.52 -14.84 -5.80
CA GLU A 56 -3.92 -15.63 -6.97
C GLU A 56 -3.60 -14.94 -8.30
N GLN A 57 -2.57 -14.08 -8.32
CA GLN A 57 -2.09 -13.45 -9.55
C GLN A 57 -1.53 -14.50 -10.53
N PHE A 58 -1.86 -14.36 -11.81
CA PHE A 58 -1.39 -15.28 -12.84
C PHE A 58 0.08 -15.04 -13.20
N TYR A 59 0.51 -13.77 -13.20
CA TYR A 59 1.84 -13.33 -13.63
C TYR A 59 2.51 -12.42 -12.58
N THR A 60 3.83 -12.54 -12.47
CA THR A 60 4.68 -11.72 -11.59
C THR A 60 4.55 -10.22 -11.90
N THR A 61 4.42 -9.87 -13.19
CA THR A 61 4.22 -8.48 -13.63
C THR A 61 2.91 -7.89 -13.10
N ASP A 62 1.84 -8.69 -13.06
CA ASP A 62 0.53 -8.22 -12.62
C ASP A 62 0.53 -7.97 -11.11
N ALA A 63 1.22 -8.83 -10.35
CA ALA A 63 1.44 -8.63 -8.92
C ALA A 63 2.23 -7.34 -8.64
N GLN A 64 3.31 -7.09 -9.41
CA GLN A 64 4.11 -5.87 -9.30
C GLN A 64 3.30 -4.61 -9.66
N THR A 65 2.61 -4.61 -10.79
CA THR A 65 1.74 -3.50 -11.22
C THR A 65 0.65 -3.23 -10.19
N THR A 66 0.05 -4.27 -9.61
CA THR A 66 -0.97 -4.13 -8.57
C THR A 66 -0.38 -3.52 -7.30
N LEU A 67 0.78 -3.99 -6.83
CA LEU A 67 1.47 -3.41 -5.68
C LEU A 67 1.70 -1.89 -5.86
N LEU A 68 2.23 -1.49 -7.01
CA LEU A 68 2.54 -0.09 -7.30
C LEU A 68 1.28 0.78 -7.36
N LYS A 69 0.21 0.30 -7.98
CA LYS A 69 -1.09 0.97 -7.97
C LYS A 69 -1.66 1.09 -6.56
N THR A 70 -1.49 0.08 -5.72
CA THR A 70 -1.90 0.13 -4.31
C THR A 70 -1.12 1.21 -3.55
N MET A 71 0.20 1.35 -3.79
CA MET A 71 1.00 2.43 -3.18
C MET A 71 0.49 3.83 -3.59
N TYR A 72 0.11 4.00 -4.85
CA TYR A 72 -0.53 5.24 -5.31
C TYR A 72 -1.85 5.52 -4.58
N GLN A 73 -2.74 4.53 -4.49
CA GLN A 73 -4.03 4.69 -3.85
C GLN A 73 -3.90 4.97 -2.34
N MET A 74 -2.97 4.30 -1.66
CA MET A 74 -2.64 4.59 -0.26
C MET A 74 -2.14 6.04 -0.12
N HIS A 75 -1.31 6.53 -1.04
CA HIS A 75 -0.87 7.92 -1.02
C HIS A 75 -2.03 8.90 -1.24
N LEU A 76 -2.94 8.61 -2.18
CA LEU A 76 -4.15 9.42 -2.37
C LEU A 76 -5.01 9.46 -1.10
N ALA A 77 -5.14 8.36 -0.37
CA ALA A 77 -5.84 8.36 0.92
C ALA A 77 -5.16 9.30 1.94
N THR A 78 -3.82 9.32 1.97
CA THR A 78 -3.08 10.27 2.83
C THR A 78 -3.31 11.73 2.46
N GLU A 79 -3.36 12.06 1.17
CA GLU A 79 -3.70 13.40 0.68
C GLU A 79 -5.15 13.81 1.04
N LEU A 80 -6.03 12.83 1.20
CA LEU A 80 -7.41 13.05 1.67
C LEU A 80 -7.50 13.13 3.21
N GLY A 81 -6.37 12.99 3.92
CA GLY A 81 -6.28 13.10 5.38
C GLY A 81 -6.75 11.84 6.09
N MET A 82 -6.27 10.67 5.65
CA MET A 82 -6.35 9.40 6.35
C MET A 82 -4.93 8.90 6.60
N THR A 83 -4.66 8.23 7.72
CA THR A 83 -3.37 7.55 7.87
C THR A 83 -3.36 6.26 7.05
N PRO A 84 -2.18 5.73 6.66
CA PRO A 84 -2.09 4.42 6.00
C PRO A 84 -2.76 3.30 6.79
N GLU A 85 -2.61 3.30 8.11
CA GLU A 85 -3.18 2.32 9.02
C GLU A 85 -4.71 2.44 9.09
N GLU A 86 -5.25 3.66 9.20
CA GLU A 86 -6.69 3.92 9.15
C GLU A 86 -7.28 3.49 7.80
N THR A 87 -6.57 3.79 6.71
CA THR A 87 -6.99 3.43 5.35
C THR A 87 -7.09 1.92 5.19
N LEU A 88 -6.06 1.17 5.57
CA LEU A 88 -6.09 -0.29 5.44
C LEU A 88 -7.07 -0.93 6.41
N LYS A 89 -7.27 -0.36 7.61
CA LYS A 89 -8.32 -0.80 8.52
C LYS A 89 -9.70 -0.67 7.87
N GLU A 90 -10.03 0.51 7.32
CA GLU A 90 -11.32 0.75 6.66
C GLU A 90 -11.50 -0.17 5.43
N VAL A 91 -10.45 -0.36 4.62
CA VAL A 91 -10.46 -1.29 3.47
C VAL A 91 -10.73 -2.74 3.89
N MET A 92 -10.07 -3.20 4.95
CA MET A 92 -10.24 -4.57 5.44
C MET A 92 -11.60 -4.79 6.08
N GLU A 93 -12.11 -3.80 6.81
CA GLU A 93 -13.47 -3.80 7.37
C GLU A 93 -14.55 -3.70 6.28
N GLU A 94 -14.35 -2.91 5.22
CA GLU A 94 -15.30 -2.82 4.09
C GLU A 94 -15.33 -4.13 3.30
N SER A 95 -14.18 -4.79 3.12
CA SER A 95 -14.12 -6.15 2.58
C SER A 95 -14.89 -7.16 3.44
N GLU A 96 -14.84 -7.05 4.77
CA GLU A 96 -15.60 -7.91 5.68
C GLU A 96 -17.09 -7.55 5.70
N ALA A 97 -17.47 -6.27 5.64
CA ALA A 97 -18.87 -5.86 5.59
C ALA A 97 -19.59 -6.37 4.34
N LEU A 98 -18.86 -6.57 3.25
CA LEU A 98 -19.36 -7.25 2.05
C LEU A 98 -19.54 -8.77 2.24
N LEU A 99 -18.93 -9.35 3.28
CA LEU A 99 -18.80 -10.80 3.51
C LEU A 99 -19.38 -11.31 4.85
N ALA A 100 -19.69 -10.45 5.82
CA ALA A 100 -19.94 -10.86 7.20
C ALA A 100 -21.30 -10.42 7.77
N THR A 101 -22.06 -11.41 8.24
CA THR A 101 -22.80 -11.38 9.51
C THR A 101 -21.82 -11.35 10.69
N ASP A 102 -21.92 -10.30 11.52
CA ASP A 102 -21.48 -10.09 12.91
C ASP A 102 -20.00 -10.26 13.36
N ASN A 103 -19.50 -9.13 13.88
CA ASN A 103 -18.70 -8.85 15.10
C ASN A 103 -17.21 -9.25 15.24
N ASP A 104 -16.41 -8.21 15.57
CA ASP A 104 -15.15 -8.15 16.33
C ASP A 104 -14.28 -9.43 16.31
N LYS A 105 -13.70 -9.73 15.15
CA LYS A 105 -12.63 -10.72 15.04
C LYS A 105 -11.31 -10.02 14.75
N GLU A 106 -10.28 -10.47 15.46
CA GLU A 106 -8.89 -10.32 15.04
C GLU A 106 -8.79 -10.54 13.52
N LEU A 107 -8.09 -9.65 12.81
CA LEU A 107 -7.96 -9.76 11.36
C LEU A 107 -7.48 -11.18 11.02
N PRO A 108 -8.15 -11.89 10.10
CA PRO A 108 -7.67 -13.18 9.63
C PRO A 108 -6.19 -13.08 9.26
N VAL A 109 -5.38 -14.10 9.61
CA VAL A 109 -3.91 -14.09 9.45
C VAL A 109 -3.51 -13.64 8.03
N ARG A 110 -4.24 -14.08 7.01
CA ARG A 110 -4.09 -13.64 5.60
C ARG A 110 -4.20 -12.12 5.42
N LYS A 111 -5.23 -11.50 5.97
CA LYS A 111 -5.40 -10.03 5.92
C LYS A 111 -4.31 -9.30 6.69
N ALA A 112 -3.86 -9.83 7.82
CA ALA A 112 -2.74 -9.25 8.56
C ALA A 112 -1.44 -9.25 7.73
N ILE A 113 -1.15 -10.35 7.02
CA ILE A 113 0.00 -10.45 6.12
C ILE A 113 -0.08 -9.40 5.00
N ILE A 114 -1.24 -9.25 4.35
CA ILE A 114 -1.46 -8.22 3.33
C ILE A 114 -1.20 -6.83 3.92
N ARG A 115 -1.82 -6.53 5.07
CA ARG A 115 -1.70 -5.23 5.75
C ARG A 115 -0.24 -4.87 5.99
N ASP A 116 0.50 -5.78 6.63
CA ASP A 116 1.85 -5.52 7.10
C ASP A 116 2.82 -5.35 5.91
N THR A 117 2.62 -6.13 4.83
CA THR A 117 3.39 -5.93 3.59
C THR A 117 3.09 -4.58 2.94
N LEU A 118 1.83 -4.17 2.86
CA LEU A 118 1.47 -2.89 2.25
C LEU A 118 1.99 -1.69 3.07
N LEU A 119 1.90 -1.74 4.40
CA LEU A 119 2.47 -0.72 5.28
C LEU A 119 3.98 -0.62 5.12
N SER A 120 4.68 -1.77 5.08
CA SER A 120 6.13 -1.80 4.89
C SER A 120 6.54 -1.20 3.54
N ASN A 121 5.83 -1.55 2.46
CA ASN A 121 6.12 -0.99 1.13
C ASN A 121 5.78 0.50 1.04
N PHE A 122 4.71 0.94 1.69
CA PHE A 122 4.36 2.36 1.73
C PHE A 122 5.44 3.18 2.43
N ASP A 123 5.96 2.68 3.56
CA ASP A 123 7.08 3.30 4.27
C ASP A 123 8.37 3.30 3.42
N ASN A 124 8.65 2.22 2.68
CA ASN A 124 9.77 2.19 1.72
C ASN A 124 9.62 3.27 0.63
N CYS A 125 8.42 3.41 0.04
CA CYS A 125 8.15 4.47 -0.94
C CYS A 125 8.36 5.88 -0.36
N LYS A 126 7.98 6.11 0.91
CA LYS A 126 8.26 7.38 1.61
C LYS A 126 9.75 7.61 1.77
N LYS A 127 10.50 6.61 2.25
CA LYS A 127 11.95 6.69 2.47
C LYS A 127 12.73 6.96 1.18
N LEU A 128 12.27 6.40 0.06
CA LEU A 128 12.87 6.59 -1.27
C LEU A 128 12.43 7.89 -1.97
N GLY A 129 11.54 8.68 -1.36
CA GLY A 129 11.03 9.92 -1.94
C GLY A 129 10.14 9.70 -3.16
N ILE A 130 9.49 8.53 -3.28
CA ILE A 130 8.66 8.22 -4.45
C ILE A 130 7.47 9.17 -4.53
N PHE A 131 6.82 9.45 -3.39
CA PHE A 131 5.64 10.32 -3.33
C PHE A 131 5.94 11.82 -3.43
N SER A 132 7.21 12.24 -3.35
CA SER A 132 7.57 13.67 -3.40
C SER A 132 7.67 14.25 -4.81
N ASP A 133 7.48 13.43 -5.85
CA ASP A 133 7.59 13.84 -7.24
C ASP A 133 6.32 13.50 -8.04
N GLN A 134 5.78 14.49 -8.75
CA GLN A 134 4.53 14.34 -9.50
C GLN A 134 4.65 13.33 -10.64
N SER A 135 5.82 13.22 -11.29
CA SER A 135 6.03 12.23 -12.35
C SER A 135 5.94 10.83 -11.77
N ASN A 136 6.58 10.57 -10.64
CA ASN A 136 6.47 9.28 -9.95
C ASN A 136 5.04 8.93 -9.55
N LEU A 137 4.22 9.91 -9.13
CA LEU A 137 2.81 9.65 -8.81
C LEU A 137 2.03 9.17 -10.04
N PHE A 138 2.27 9.78 -11.20
CA PHE A 138 1.66 9.34 -12.46
C PHE A 138 2.17 7.96 -12.90
N THR A 139 3.46 7.69 -12.69
CA THR A 139 4.07 6.37 -12.95
C THR A 139 3.45 5.29 -12.05
N LEU A 140 3.27 5.56 -10.75
CA LEU A 140 2.62 4.65 -9.82
C LEU A 140 1.13 4.42 -10.14
N GLU A 141 0.41 5.47 -10.57
CA GLU A 141 -1.00 5.36 -10.99
C GLU A 141 -1.18 4.34 -12.13
N LYS A 142 -0.21 4.29 -13.05
CA LYS A 142 -0.16 3.30 -14.14
C LYS A 142 0.35 1.93 -13.68
N GLY A 143 0.95 1.84 -12.50
CA GLY A 143 1.63 0.66 -12.00
C GLY A 143 2.93 0.36 -12.73
N GLU A 144 3.63 1.42 -13.16
CA GLU A 144 4.95 1.40 -13.76
C GLU A 144 6.03 1.70 -12.70
N ILE A 145 7.29 1.37 -12.99
CA ILE A 145 8.41 1.53 -12.06
C ILE A 145 8.80 3.01 -11.92
N PRO A 146 8.66 3.64 -10.72
CA PRO A 146 9.09 5.01 -10.48
C PRO A 146 10.60 5.11 -10.19
N MET A 147 11.09 6.35 -10.24
CA MET A 147 12.48 6.70 -9.97
C MET A 147 12.67 7.19 -8.53
N ILE A 148 13.75 6.77 -7.88
CA ILE A 148 14.10 7.19 -6.52
C ILE A 148 14.48 8.66 -6.50
N LYS A 149 14.00 9.41 -5.51
CA LYS A 149 14.28 10.86 -5.37
C LYS A 149 15.14 11.20 -4.16
N ILE A 150 15.18 10.32 -3.17
CA ILE A 150 15.90 10.56 -1.91
C ILE A 150 16.79 9.36 -1.59
N GLY A 151 18.02 9.63 -1.14
CA GLY A 151 18.96 8.62 -0.68
C GLY A 151 20.14 8.37 -1.63
N PRO A 152 20.98 7.37 -1.32
CA PRO A 152 22.20 7.07 -2.09
C PRO A 152 21.96 6.70 -3.56
N SER A 153 20.84 6.03 -3.85
CA SER A 153 20.45 5.59 -5.20
C SER A 153 19.51 6.58 -5.90
N ALA A 154 19.60 7.87 -5.59
CA ALA A 154 18.74 8.88 -6.21
C ALA A 154 18.95 8.95 -7.74
N ASN A 155 17.84 9.09 -8.47
CA ASN A 155 17.73 9.03 -9.93
C ASN A 155 17.86 7.63 -10.56
N GLU A 156 17.90 6.58 -9.75
CA GLU A 156 17.78 5.20 -10.23
C GLU A 156 16.33 4.71 -10.12
N ASP A 157 15.97 3.72 -10.93
CA ASP A 157 14.67 3.05 -10.85
C ASP A 157 14.61 2.16 -9.60
N ILE A 158 13.43 2.09 -8.96
CA ILE A 158 13.23 1.12 -7.88
C ILE A 158 13.31 -0.31 -8.41
N VAL A 159 13.63 -1.25 -7.53
CA VAL A 159 13.52 -2.68 -7.80
C VAL A 159 12.42 -3.26 -6.91
N ILE A 160 11.59 -4.14 -7.48
CA ILE A 160 10.66 -4.96 -6.71
C ILE A 160 11.30 -6.33 -6.51
N SER A 161 11.86 -6.54 -5.32
CA SER A 161 12.47 -7.80 -4.91
C SER A 161 11.45 -8.72 -4.25
N THR A 162 11.81 -9.99 -4.09
CA THR A 162 11.00 -10.99 -3.39
C THR A 162 11.64 -11.35 -2.05
N ILE A 163 10.83 -11.50 -0.99
CA ILE A 163 11.31 -12.00 0.31
C ILE A 163 11.82 -13.42 0.14
N ILE A 164 11.00 -14.30 -0.45
CA ILE A 164 11.30 -15.69 -0.80
C ILE A 164 11.45 -15.78 -2.32
N PRO A 165 12.59 -16.26 -2.85
CA PRO A 165 12.79 -16.36 -4.30
C PRO A 165 12.03 -17.56 -4.90
N ALA A 166 11.62 -17.43 -6.17
CA ALA A 166 10.94 -18.50 -6.92
C ALA A 166 11.77 -19.79 -7.05
N SER A 167 13.10 -19.70 -6.95
CA SER A 167 13.99 -20.87 -6.92
C SER A 167 13.81 -21.75 -5.67
N VAL A 168 13.25 -21.19 -4.59
CA VAL A 168 12.96 -21.90 -3.34
C VAL A 168 11.53 -22.41 -3.34
N LEU A 169 10.55 -21.57 -3.69
CA LEU A 169 9.15 -21.95 -3.78
C LEU A 169 8.55 -21.42 -5.08
N ASP A 170 8.05 -22.32 -5.93
CA ASP A 170 7.49 -21.92 -7.22
C ASP A 170 6.20 -21.12 -7.06
N GLY A 171 5.99 -20.12 -7.92
CA GLY A 171 4.82 -19.23 -7.89
C GLY A 171 4.78 -18.20 -6.76
N VAL A 172 5.70 -18.24 -5.79
CA VAL A 172 5.73 -17.30 -4.65
C VAL A 172 5.99 -15.85 -5.07
N ASP A 173 6.62 -15.65 -6.23
CA ASP A 173 6.90 -14.34 -6.83
C ASP A 173 5.65 -13.64 -7.37
N LYS A 174 4.53 -14.37 -7.49
CA LYS A 174 3.22 -13.83 -7.87
C LYS A 174 2.42 -13.33 -6.67
N LEU A 175 2.87 -13.63 -5.44
CA LEU A 175 2.19 -13.20 -4.23
C LEU A 175 2.59 -11.76 -3.90
N ILE A 176 1.63 -10.82 -3.88
CA ILE A 176 1.90 -9.43 -3.48
C ILE A 176 2.57 -9.35 -2.10
N PRO A 177 2.15 -10.15 -1.09
CA PRO A 177 2.80 -10.13 0.21
C PRO A 177 4.29 -10.49 0.21
N ASN A 178 4.76 -11.20 -0.81
CA ASN A 178 6.17 -11.57 -0.98
C ASN A 178 7.00 -10.46 -1.63
N LEU A 179 6.39 -9.39 -2.12
CA LEU A 179 7.07 -8.32 -2.87
C LEU A 179 7.55 -7.18 -1.96
N VAL A 180 8.75 -6.66 -2.25
CA VAL A 180 9.38 -5.57 -1.52
C VAL A 180 9.95 -4.54 -2.49
N ILE A 181 9.48 -3.30 -2.37
CA ILE A 181 10.04 -2.13 -3.04
C ILE A 181 11.32 -1.75 -2.31
N SER A 182 12.43 -1.75 -3.04
CA SER A 182 13.76 -1.45 -2.53
C SER A 182 14.56 -0.62 -3.54
N PRO A 183 15.62 0.08 -3.11
CA PRO A 183 16.60 0.58 -4.06
C PRO A 183 17.26 -0.57 -4.83
N PRO A 184 17.85 -0.29 -6.00
CA PRO A 184 18.71 -1.26 -6.65
C PRO A 184 19.90 -1.55 -5.73
N THR A 185 20.07 -2.80 -5.35
CA THR A 185 21.28 -3.22 -4.63
C THR A 185 22.46 -3.14 -5.58
N GLU A 186 23.62 -2.66 -5.12
CA GLU A 186 24.91 -2.68 -5.88
C GLU A 186 25.24 -4.08 -6.46
N ASN A 187 24.65 -5.13 -5.89
CA ASN A 187 24.81 -6.54 -6.29
C ASN A 187 23.68 -7.12 -7.16
N ALA A 188 22.81 -6.32 -7.77
CA ALA A 188 21.78 -6.82 -8.70
C ALA A 188 22.38 -7.66 -9.86
N ASN A 189 23.66 -7.46 -10.18
CA ASN A 189 24.42 -8.23 -11.18
C ASN A 189 25.16 -9.48 -10.62
N LYS A 190 25.04 -9.79 -9.32
CA LYS A 190 25.67 -10.95 -8.66
C LYS A 190 24.65 -11.76 -7.85
N VAL A 191 23.56 -12.16 -8.50
CA VAL A 191 22.46 -12.94 -7.92
C VAL A 191 22.91 -14.27 -7.30
N ALA A 192 24.08 -14.81 -7.67
CA ALA A 192 24.57 -16.09 -7.16
C ALA A 192 25.06 -16.05 -5.70
N ASN A 193 25.55 -14.90 -5.20
CA ASN A 193 26.24 -14.78 -3.91
C ASN A 193 25.77 -13.57 -3.08
N MET A 194 24.46 -13.31 -3.05
CA MET A 194 23.91 -12.30 -2.14
C MET A 194 24.11 -12.80 -0.70
N ILE A 195 24.99 -12.12 0.05
CA ILE A 195 25.08 -12.28 1.50
C ILE A 195 23.86 -11.55 2.07
N LEU A 196 22.85 -12.32 2.46
CA LEU A 196 21.68 -11.80 3.17
C LEU A 196 22.10 -11.41 4.59
N ASN A 197 21.67 -10.24 5.04
CA ASN A 197 21.91 -9.86 6.42
C ASN A 197 20.97 -10.61 7.38
N GLU A 198 21.31 -10.63 8.67
CA GLU A 198 20.53 -11.36 9.69
C GLU A 198 19.07 -10.89 9.77
N PHE A 199 18.82 -9.60 9.53
CA PHE A 199 17.46 -9.04 9.51
C PHE A 199 16.64 -9.54 8.32
N GLU A 200 17.23 -9.63 7.13
CA GLU A 200 16.58 -10.19 5.93
C GLU A 200 16.26 -11.67 6.13
N ILE A 201 17.17 -12.42 6.73
CA ILE A 201 16.97 -13.84 7.07
C ILE A 201 15.84 -13.99 8.09
N ALA A 202 15.85 -13.20 9.17
CA ALA A 202 14.80 -13.22 10.19
C ALA A 202 13.43 -12.85 9.61
N ARG A 203 13.37 -11.80 8.78
CA ARG A 203 12.16 -11.38 8.07
C ARG A 203 11.63 -12.49 7.17
N ALA A 204 12.49 -13.16 6.41
CA ALA A 204 12.08 -14.23 5.53
C ALA A 204 11.54 -15.45 6.30
N LYS A 205 12.18 -15.83 7.41
CA LYS A 205 11.70 -16.91 8.29
C LYS A 205 10.35 -16.57 8.93
N GLN A 206 10.19 -15.33 9.42
CA GLN A 206 8.92 -14.87 9.98
C GLN A 206 7.81 -14.85 8.92
N PHE A 207 8.12 -14.38 7.71
CA PHE A 207 7.17 -14.39 6.60
C PHE A 207 6.76 -15.82 6.21
N ALA A 208 7.73 -16.75 6.11
CA ALA A 208 7.44 -18.16 5.83
C ALA A 208 6.53 -18.78 6.90
N LYS A 209 6.78 -18.46 8.18
CA LYS A 209 5.92 -18.92 9.28
C LYS A 209 4.50 -18.36 9.16
N ALA A 210 4.37 -17.07 8.83
CA ALA A 210 3.05 -16.47 8.62
C ALA A 210 2.30 -17.10 7.45
N LEU A 211 2.99 -17.47 6.36
CA LEU A 211 2.37 -18.19 5.24
C LEU A 211 1.87 -19.59 5.65
N GLU A 212 2.64 -20.32 6.48
CA GLU A 212 2.22 -21.61 7.04
C GLU A 212 0.99 -21.43 7.94
N ASP A 213 1.04 -20.48 8.88
CA ASP A 213 -0.07 -20.19 9.82
C ASP A 213 -1.34 -19.72 9.11
N ALA A 214 -1.21 -19.21 7.89
CA ALA A 214 -2.31 -18.79 7.03
C ALA A 214 -2.85 -19.90 6.11
N ASP A 215 -2.32 -21.13 6.19
CA ASP A 215 -2.61 -22.24 5.26
C ASP A 215 -2.37 -21.86 3.78
N LEU A 216 -1.40 -20.97 3.52
CA LEU A 216 -1.00 -20.59 2.16
C LEU A 216 0.09 -21.50 1.59
N ILE A 217 0.83 -22.16 2.48
CA ILE A 217 1.86 -23.14 2.13
C ILE A 217 1.76 -24.34 3.06
N GLU A 218 2.15 -25.52 2.57
CA GLU A 218 2.24 -26.74 3.37
C GLU A 218 3.50 -26.72 4.25
N GLN A 219 3.50 -27.57 5.29
CA GLN A 219 4.61 -27.69 6.24
C GLN A 219 5.92 -28.08 5.54
N GLU A 220 5.90 -28.91 4.49
CA GLU A 220 7.12 -29.25 3.74
C GLU A 220 7.71 -28.03 3.01
N ALA A 221 6.85 -27.17 2.46
CA ALA A 221 7.27 -25.94 1.80
C ALA A 221 7.87 -24.95 2.82
N TYR A 222 7.24 -24.79 3.98
CA TYR A 222 7.79 -23.99 5.08
C TYR A 222 9.19 -24.47 5.48
N LYS A 223 9.38 -25.78 5.68
CA LYS A 223 10.68 -26.35 6.02
C LYS A 223 11.73 -26.10 4.94
N LYS A 224 11.37 -26.27 3.66
CA LYS A 224 12.26 -25.98 2.53
C LYS A 224 12.76 -24.54 2.53
N ILE A 225 11.87 -23.58 2.82
CA ILE A 225 12.22 -22.16 2.94
C ILE A 225 13.15 -21.94 4.13
N PHE A 226 12.82 -22.50 5.29
CA PHE A 226 13.62 -22.36 6.50
C PHE A 226 15.06 -22.88 6.32
N ASP A 227 15.21 -24.08 5.75
CA ASP A 227 16.50 -24.72 5.48
C ASP A 227 17.34 -23.89 4.49
N TYR A 228 16.71 -23.30 3.46
CA TYR A 228 17.37 -22.39 2.53
C TYR A 228 18.00 -21.20 3.25
N TYR A 229 17.24 -20.49 4.09
CA TYR A 229 17.75 -19.32 4.81
C TYR A 229 18.76 -19.68 5.90
N GLU A 230 18.63 -20.82 6.57
CA GLU A 230 19.68 -21.32 7.49
C GLU A 230 21.01 -21.56 6.79
N SER A 231 20.98 -22.13 5.57
CA SER A 231 22.21 -22.39 4.81
C SER A 231 22.97 -21.10 4.51
N LYS A 232 22.25 -19.98 4.31
CA LYS A 232 22.83 -18.66 4.06
C LYS A 232 23.44 -18.04 5.31
N THR A 233 22.87 -18.29 6.49
CA THR A 233 23.47 -17.86 7.77
C THR A 233 24.80 -18.56 8.05
N LYS A 234 24.93 -19.84 7.68
CA LYS A 234 26.17 -20.61 7.91
C LYS A 234 27.33 -20.17 6.99
N THR A 235 27.03 -19.54 5.85
CA THR A 235 28.04 -19.10 4.89
C THR A 235 28.66 -17.74 5.25
N SER A 236 28.08 -16.99 6.20
CA SER A 236 28.58 -15.67 6.62
C SER A 236 29.55 -15.70 7.81
N ILE A 237 29.93 -16.89 8.30
CA ILE A 237 30.74 -17.07 9.54
C ILE A 237 32.17 -17.60 9.24
N ASP A 238 32.57 -17.75 7.97
CA ASP A 238 33.97 -18.06 7.66
C ASP A 238 34.79 -16.75 7.49
N PRO A 239 35.82 -16.50 8.33
CA PRO A 239 36.64 -15.29 8.31
C PRO A 239 37.60 -15.19 7.12
#